data_AF-A0A0D7PAK3-F1
#
_entry.id   AF-A0A0D7PAK3-F1
#
_cell.length_a   1.000
_cell.length_b   1.000
_cell.length_c   1.000
_cell.angle_alpha   90.00
_cell.angle_beta   90.00
_cell.angle_gamma   90.00
#
_symmetry.space_group_name_H-M   'P 1'
#
loop_
_entity.id
_entity.type
_entity.pdbx_description
1 polymer ?
#
loop_
_entity_poly.entity_id
_entity_poly.type
_entity_poly.pdbx_seq_one_letter_code
_entity_poly.pdbx_strand_id
1 'polypeptide(L)' 'MLRIILTAALLSASSAALAQQLTAAQRDACMGDYQKYCKDVTPGGGRIIACLAKESDRLTPACKKVLGEAEKK' A
#
# COMPACT_ATOMS: atom_id res chain seq x y z
N MET A 1 36.64 -17.20 -18.44
CA MET A 1 36.65 -15.81 -18.93
C MET A 1 36.20 -15.62 -20.37
N LEU A 2 35.45 -16.53 -21.04
CA LEU A 2 34.90 -16.20 -22.36
C LEU A 2 33.74 -17.09 -22.83
N ARG A 3 32.66 -17.24 -22.05
CA ARG A 3 31.35 -17.73 -22.55
C ARG A 3 30.18 -17.09 -21.78
N ILE A 4 30.30 -15.80 -21.48
CA ILE A 4 29.33 -15.00 -20.70
C ILE A 4 28.30 -14.28 -21.62
N ILE A 5 28.30 -14.55 -22.94
CA ILE A 5 27.57 -13.75 -23.94
C ILE A 5 26.57 -14.62 -24.74
N LEU A 6 25.87 -15.56 -24.10
CA LEU A 6 24.78 -16.33 -24.75
C LEU A 6 23.53 -16.49 -23.86
N THR A 7 23.34 -15.62 -22.87
CA THR A 7 22.16 -15.58 -21.99
C THR A 7 21.38 -14.26 -22.11
N ALA A 8 21.37 -13.66 -23.30
CA ALA A 8 20.80 -12.33 -23.56
C ALA A 8 19.27 -12.32 -23.83
N ALA A 9 18.51 -13.27 -23.28
CA ALA A 9 17.06 -13.37 -23.54
C ALA A 9 16.16 -13.34 -22.28
N LEU A 10 16.72 -13.25 -21.07
CA LEU A 10 15.92 -13.35 -19.83
C LEU A 10 16.46 -12.42 -18.73
N LEU A 11 16.58 -11.11 -18.99
CA LEU A 11 16.75 -10.14 -17.91
C LEU A 11 15.62 -9.09 -17.91
N SER A 12 14.57 -9.45 -17.16
CA SER A 12 13.93 -8.61 -16.17
C SER A 12 13.25 -7.31 -16.63
N ALA A 13 12.05 -7.47 -17.20
CA ALA A 13 10.97 -6.52 -16.94
C ALA A 13 10.40 -6.79 -15.53
N SER A 14 11.08 -6.29 -14.50
CA SER A 14 10.60 -6.31 -13.10
C SER A 14 11.18 -5.03 -12.48
N SER A 15 10.43 -4.04 -12.03
CA SER A 15 9.22 -4.16 -11.23
C SER A 15 8.44 -2.85 -11.35
N ALA A 16 7.14 -2.90 -11.67
CA ALA A 16 6.23 -1.88 -11.18
C ALA A 16 6.09 -2.11 -9.67
N ALA A 17 7.14 -1.80 -8.90
CA ALA A 17 7.07 -1.68 -7.46
C ALA A 17 6.36 -0.35 -7.13
N LEU A 18 5.12 -0.18 -7.58
CA LEU A 18 4.21 0.74 -6.93
C LEU A 18 3.75 0.02 -5.66
N ALA A 19 4.63 0.05 -4.67
CA ALA A 19 4.31 -0.30 -3.30
C ALA A 19 2.98 0.36 -2.95
N GLN A 20 1.98 -0.47 -2.60
CA GLN A 20 0.66 -0.07 -2.15
C GLN A 20 0.84 0.87 -0.94
N GLN A 21 0.89 2.16 -1.20
CA GLN A 21 1.07 3.16 -0.16
C GLN A 21 0.02 4.24 -0.35
N LEU A 22 -0.69 4.53 0.74
CA LEU A 22 -1.69 5.59 0.76
C LEU A 22 -1.07 6.88 0.24
N THR A 23 -1.68 7.49 -0.78
CA THR A 23 -1.34 8.85 -1.20
C THR A 23 -1.60 9.82 -0.06
N ALA A 24 -1.05 11.04 -0.13
CA ALA A 24 -1.27 12.06 0.91
C ALA A 24 -2.78 12.29 1.17
N ALA A 25 -3.57 12.41 0.10
CA ALA A 25 -5.02 12.59 0.20
C ALA A 25 -5.72 11.41 0.91
N GLN A 26 -5.28 10.17 0.65
CA GLN A 26 -5.88 9.00 1.31
C GLN A 26 -5.47 8.94 2.79
N ARG A 27 -4.23 9.34 3.13
CA ARG A 27 -3.78 9.45 4.53
C ARG A 27 -4.60 10.50 5.27
N ASP A 28 -4.81 11.67 4.69
CA ASP A 28 -5.59 12.74 5.32
C ASP A 28 -7.04 12.31 5.56
N ALA A 29 -7.68 11.68 4.57
CA ALA A 29 -9.03 11.15 4.71
C ALA A 29 -9.14 10.08 5.80
N CYS A 30 -8.09 9.30 6.02
CA CYS A 30 -8.03 8.24 7.02
C CYS A 30 -7.39 8.65 8.35
N MET A 31 -6.91 9.88 8.50
CA MET A 31 -6.09 10.26 9.65
C MET A 31 -6.88 10.21 10.96
N GLY A 32 -8.15 10.63 10.95
CA GLY A 32 -9.03 10.54 12.12
C GLY A 32 -9.30 9.09 12.53
N ASP A 33 -9.54 8.21 11.55
CA ASP A 33 -9.74 6.78 11.78
C ASP A 33 -8.46 6.09 12.26
N TYR A 34 -7.31 6.46 11.69
CA TYR A 34 -6.00 6.00 12.13
C TYR A 34 -5.75 6.33 13.60
N GLN A 35 -5.99 7.58 14.01
CA GLN A 35 -5.80 7.99 15.40
C GLN A 35 -6.73 7.25 16.37
N LYS A 36 -7.93 6.87 15.92
CA LYS A 36 -8.92 6.20 16.74
C LYS A 36 -8.68 4.70 16.88
N TYR A 37 -8.29 4.03 15.80
CA TYR A 37 -8.25 2.56 15.74
C TYR A 37 -6.84 1.98 15.52
N CYS A 38 -5.92 2.75 14.92
CA CYS A 38 -4.62 2.25 14.47
C CYS A 38 -3.43 3.05 15.02
N LYS A 39 -3.60 3.89 16.06
CA LYS A 39 -2.55 4.77 16.60
C LYS A 39 -1.29 4.04 17.08
N ASP A 40 -1.45 2.78 17.51
CA ASP A 40 -0.37 1.95 18.03
C ASP A 40 0.36 1.17 16.92
N VAL A 41 -0.08 1.32 15.66
CA VAL A 41 0.54 0.67 14.51
C VAL A 41 1.77 1.45 14.09
N THR A 42 2.93 0.82 14.16
CA THR A 42 4.17 1.44 13.69
C THR A 42 4.08 1.67 12.16
N PRO A 43 4.43 2.87 11.67
CA PRO A 43 4.39 3.20 10.24
C PRO A 43 5.32 2.33 9.37
N GLY A 44 5.02 2.28 8.07
CA GLY A 44 5.84 1.59 7.06
C GLY A 44 5.38 0.18 6.71
N GLY A 45 5.78 -0.29 5.52
CA GLY A 45 5.47 -1.64 5.02
C GLY A 45 3.98 -1.93 4.85
N GLY A 46 3.16 -0.91 4.59
CA GLY A 46 1.71 -1.10 4.39
C GLY A 46 0.92 -1.45 5.67
N ARG A 47 1.54 -1.49 6.85
CA ARG A 47 0.87 -1.92 8.10
C ARG A 47 -0.32 -1.06 8.50
N ILE A 48 -0.24 0.24 8.26
CA ILE A 48 -1.36 1.16 8.51
C ILE A 48 -2.56 0.82 7.62
N ILE A 49 -2.32 0.47 6.35
CA ILE A 49 -3.37 0.07 5.42
C ILE A 49 -4.01 -1.23 5.89
N ALA A 50 -3.20 -2.22 6.29
CA ALA A 50 -3.71 -3.48 6.82
C ALA A 50 -4.55 -3.27 8.08
N CYS A 51 -4.15 -2.38 8.98
CA CYS A 51 -4.95 -2.04 10.15
C CYS A 51 -6.27 -1.38 9.76
N LEU A 52 -6.24 -0.35 8.91
CA LEU A 52 -7.46 0.32 8.47
C LEU A 52 -8.40 -0.64 7.72
N ALA A 53 -7.87 -1.54 6.89
CA ALA A 53 -8.64 -2.57 6.18
C ALA A 53 -9.33 -3.55 7.15
N LYS A 54 -8.63 -3.97 8.22
CA LYS A 54 -9.22 -4.78 9.30
C LYS A 54 -10.34 -4.02 10.03
N GLU A 55 -10.20 -2.71 10.14
CA GLU A 55 -11.14 -1.81 10.80
C GLU A 55 -12.22 -1.27 9.85
N SER A 56 -12.30 -1.78 8.61
CA SER A 56 -13.11 -1.24 7.51
C SER A 56 -14.58 -1.00 7.86
N ASP A 57 -15.16 -1.81 8.74
CA ASP A 57 -16.55 -1.61 9.21
C ASP A 57 -16.72 -0.36 10.08
N ARG A 58 -15.68 0.00 10.84
CA ARG A 58 -15.67 1.10 11.83
C ARG A 58 -15.13 2.42 11.30
N LEU A 59 -14.54 2.41 10.10
CA LEU A 59 -14.00 3.60 9.45
C LEU A 59 -15.09 4.58 9.02
N THR A 60 -14.71 5.85 8.87
CA THR A 60 -15.55 6.86 8.23
C THR A 60 -15.80 6.54 6.75
N PRO A 61 -16.93 6.98 6.16
CA PRO A 61 -17.22 6.80 4.74
C PRO A 61 -16.11 7.37 3.83
N ALA A 62 -15.48 8.48 4.25
CA ALA A 62 -14.37 9.09 3.53
C ALA A 62 -13.16 8.15 3.44
N CYS A 63 -12.75 7.55 4.57
CA CYS A 63 -11.64 6.61 4.60
C CYS A 63 -11.96 5.29 3.86
N LYS A 64 -13.19 4.76 3.99
CA LYS A 64 -13.62 3.57 3.24
C LYS A 64 -13.55 3.78 1.73
N LYS A 65 -14.01 4.94 1.25
CA LYS A 65 -13.99 5.29 -0.18
C LYS A 65 -12.57 5.23 -0.74
N VAL A 66 -11.62 5.87 -0.05
CA VAL A 66 -10.23 5.95 -0.54
C VAL A 66 -9.46 4.64 -0.40
N LEU A 67 -9.79 3.80 0.59
CA LEU A 67 -9.20 2.47 0.75
C LEU A 67 -9.74 1.47 -0.27
N GLY A 68 -11.05 1.48 -0.54
CA GLY A 68 -11.65 0.62 -1.57
C GLY A 68 -11.20 0.97 -2.99
N GLU A 69 -10.78 2.21 -3.24
CA GLU A 69 -10.09 2.61 -4.47
C GLU A 69 -8.64 2.10 -4.53
N ALA A 70 -7.98 1.91 -3.38
CA ALA A 70 -6.61 1.40 -3.28
C ALA A 70 -6.51 -0.12 -3.51
N GLU A 71 -7.56 -0.89 -3.21
CA GLU A 71 -7.60 -2.35 -3.41
C GLU A 71 -7.94 -2.76 -4.86
N LYS A 72 -8.47 -1.85 -5.67
CA LYS A 72 -8.97 -2.15 -7.02
C LYS A 72 -7.94 -1.97 -8.15
N LYS A 73 -6.67 -1.77 -7.83
CA LYS A 73 -5.62 -1.47 -8.81
C LYS A 73 -4.48 -2.47 -8.74
#